data_AF-A0AAI8MNW4-F1
#
_entry.id   AF-A0AAI8MNW4-F1
#
_cell.length_a   1.000
_cell.length_b   1.000
_cell.length_c   1.000
_cell.angle_alpha   90.00
_cell.angle_beta   90.00
_cell.angle_gamma   90.00
#
_symmetry.space_group_name_H-M   'P 1'
#
loop_
_entity.id
_entity.type
_entity.pdbx_description
1 polymer ?
#
loop_
_entity_poly.entity_id
_entity_poly.type
_entity_poly.pdbx_seq_one_letter_code
_entity_poly.pdbx_strand_id
1 'polypeptide(L)'
;MRNIILVSILMTYICSGADFSRYCDNVDNECVRPSFDCNMATNRVESFMCEQEYNAYSDNFFMSYYTLIMQNIKDSDKPKAQAIIQQTMDNRNKIGLVIQSIDKYISEIEKQADNGDEEANNILNVYGRGLEDPYLGILYDIEQVYMQGTLELTQYLLDNNNELFMRIFINKKKYNDLFNREQDELLTEREKERNGTLIDGEKFIILLTALYQDNLIDKTGRLIVKVDSK
;
A
#
# COMPACT_ATOMS: atom_id res chain seq x y z
N MET A 1 -11.61 5.67 -18.17
CA MET A 1 -12.36 4.69 -17.34
C MET A 1 -11.68 3.32 -17.26
N ARG A 2 -11.44 2.56 -18.35
CA ARG A 2 -10.80 1.22 -18.24
C ARG A 2 -9.37 1.21 -17.64
N ASN A 3 -8.57 2.26 -17.89
CA ASN A 3 -7.19 2.34 -17.38
C ASN A 3 -7.11 2.65 -15.88
N ILE A 4 -8.05 3.44 -15.33
CA ILE A 4 -8.04 3.74 -13.89
C ILE A 4 -8.46 2.52 -13.08
N ILE A 5 -9.42 1.74 -13.62
CA ILE A 5 -9.86 0.47 -13.04
C ILE A 5 -8.68 -0.50 -12.92
N LEU A 6 -7.85 -0.63 -13.96
CA LEU A 6 -6.63 -1.44 -13.91
C LEU A 6 -5.73 -1.08 -12.71
N VAL A 7 -5.49 0.21 -12.50
CA VAL A 7 -4.64 0.68 -11.39
C VAL A 7 -5.34 0.52 -10.04
N SER A 8 -6.65 0.76 -9.96
CA SER A 8 -7.43 0.50 -8.74
C SER A 8 -7.37 -0.96 -8.32
N ILE A 9 -7.51 -1.87 -9.28
CA ILE A 9 -7.40 -3.30 -9.01
C ILE A 9 -5.96 -3.60 -8.57
N LEU A 10 -4.95 -3.20 -9.33
CA LEU A 10 -3.54 -3.38 -8.94
C LEU A 10 -3.25 -2.93 -7.50
N MET A 11 -3.68 -1.73 -7.12
CA MET A 11 -3.48 -1.20 -5.77
C MET A 11 -4.23 -2.00 -4.72
N THR A 12 -5.44 -2.47 -5.01
CA THR A 12 -6.19 -3.34 -4.10
C THR A 12 -5.38 -4.60 -3.78
N TYR A 13 -4.72 -5.20 -4.79
CA TYR A 13 -3.87 -6.38 -4.60
C TYR A 13 -2.59 -6.05 -3.84
N ILE A 14 -1.95 -4.91 -4.12
CA ILE A 14 -0.76 -4.45 -3.40
C ILE A 14 -1.08 -4.21 -1.92
N CYS A 15 -2.21 -3.58 -1.60
CA CYS A 15 -2.61 -3.30 -0.21
C CYS A 15 -3.13 -4.56 0.51
N SER A 16 -3.84 -5.47 -0.17
CA SER A 16 -4.48 -6.65 0.45
C SER A 16 -3.51 -7.82 0.73
N GLY A 17 -2.23 -7.52 1.00
CA GLY A 17 -1.25 -8.54 1.40
C GLY A 17 -0.53 -9.23 0.24
N ALA A 18 -0.20 -8.49 -0.82
CA ALA A 18 0.80 -8.95 -1.78
C ALA A 18 2.07 -9.37 -1.03
N ASP A 19 2.52 -10.61 -1.15
CA ASP A 19 3.77 -11.05 -0.55
C ASP A 19 4.84 -11.32 -1.62
N PHE A 20 5.72 -10.34 -1.79
CA PHE A 20 6.92 -10.46 -2.62
C PHE A 20 8.14 -10.96 -1.84
N SER A 21 8.01 -11.26 -0.54
CA SER A 21 9.14 -11.73 0.28
C SER A 21 9.73 -13.03 -0.24
N ARG A 22 8.92 -13.88 -0.88
CA ARG A 22 9.35 -15.08 -1.61
C ARG A 22 10.34 -14.83 -2.75
N TYR A 23 10.49 -13.58 -3.19
CA TYR A 23 11.47 -13.15 -4.19
C TYR A 23 12.70 -12.47 -3.54
N CYS A 24 12.78 -12.39 -2.22
CA CYS A 24 13.97 -11.97 -1.49
C CYS A 24 15.01 -13.10 -1.50
N ASP A 25 16.26 -12.77 -1.81
CA ASP A 25 17.36 -13.76 -1.93
C ASP A 25 17.77 -14.39 -0.58
N ASN A 26 17.33 -13.81 0.55
CA ASN A 26 17.54 -14.33 1.90
C ASN A 26 16.22 -14.27 2.68
N VAL A 27 15.77 -15.42 3.17
CA VAL A 27 14.55 -15.58 3.98
C VAL A 27 14.63 -14.82 5.31
N ASP A 28 15.86 -14.55 5.79
CA ASP A 28 16.13 -13.92 7.10
C ASP A 28 16.26 -12.39 7.06
N ASN A 29 16.23 -11.76 5.87
CA ASN A 29 16.22 -10.31 5.76
C ASN A 29 14.89 -9.86 5.16
N GLU A 30 14.12 -9.08 5.92
CA GLU A 30 13.06 -8.22 5.40
C GLU A 30 13.65 -7.33 4.30
N CYS A 31 13.64 -7.82 3.05
CA CYS A 31 14.16 -7.04 1.93
C CYS A 31 13.21 -5.90 1.53
N VAL A 32 12.07 -5.82 2.22
CA VAL A 32 10.98 -4.90 2.00
C VAL A 32 10.92 -3.97 3.19
N ARG A 33 11.25 -2.70 2.93
CA ARG A 33 11.16 -1.61 3.89
C ARG A 33 10.38 -0.46 3.25
N PRO A 34 9.84 0.46 4.06
CA PRO A 34 9.32 1.71 3.55
C PRO A 34 10.34 2.41 2.64
N SER A 35 9.84 3.23 1.72
CA SER A 35 10.62 3.99 0.76
C SER A 35 11.50 5.08 1.40
N PHE A 36 11.30 5.36 2.68
CA PHE A 36 12.07 6.29 3.51
C PHE A 36 12.95 5.54 4.53
N ASP A 37 13.96 6.22 5.06
CA ASP A 37 14.83 5.66 6.10
C ASP A 37 14.14 5.72 7.48
N CYS A 38 13.84 4.56 8.07
CA CYS A 38 13.25 4.46 9.39
C CYS A 38 14.10 5.13 10.50
N ASN A 39 15.41 5.22 10.34
CA ASN A 39 16.27 5.93 11.29
C ASN A 39 16.13 7.46 11.21
N MET A 40 15.54 7.95 10.12
CA MET A 40 15.29 9.37 9.85
C MET A 40 13.79 9.71 9.93
N ALA A 41 12.94 8.80 10.41
CA ALA A 41 11.51 9.06 10.58
C ALA A 41 11.30 10.30 11.47
N THR A 42 10.58 11.30 10.94
CA THR A 42 10.41 12.59 11.65
C THR A 42 9.01 12.81 12.20
N ASN A 43 8.03 12.06 11.68
CA ASN A 43 6.64 12.17 12.10
C ASN A 43 6.13 10.83 12.65
N ARG A 44 5.05 10.90 13.44
CA ARG A 44 4.55 9.72 14.17
C ARG A 44 4.10 8.60 13.23
N VAL A 45 3.54 8.92 12.06
CA VAL A 45 3.07 7.89 11.12
C VAL A 45 4.25 7.12 10.52
N GLU A 46 5.36 7.79 10.19
CA GLU A 46 6.59 7.12 9.74
C GLU A 46 7.18 6.23 10.83
N SER A 47 7.27 6.72 12.07
CA SER A 47 7.73 5.90 13.20
C SER A 47 6.83 4.68 13.40
N PHE A 48 5.51 4.88 13.32
CA PHE A 48 4.52 3.80 13.43
C PHE A 48 4.70 2.75 12.33
N MET A 49 4.88 3.17 11.08
CA MET A 49 5.14 2.27 9.95
C MET A 49 6.45 1.46 10.11
N CYS A 50 7.42 1.99 10.85
CA CYS A 50 8.69 1.31 11.13
C CYS A 50 8.63 0.39 12.37
N GLU A 51 7.72 0.66 13.31
CA GLU A 51 7.51 -0.13 14.52
C GLU A 51 6.61 -1.35 14.29
N GLN A 52 5.67 -1.25 13.34
CA GLN A 52 4.70 -2.29 13.01
C GLN A 52 5.14 -3.12 11.81
N GLU A 53 4.58 -4.33 11.65
CA GLU A 53 4.68 -5.13 10.42
C GLU A 53 3.86 -4.49 9.29
N TYR A 54 4.31 -3.32 8.83
CA TYR A 54 3.65 -2.56 7.78
C TYR A 54 3.94 -3.14 6.38
N ASN A 55 2.89 -3.27 5.58
CA ASN A 55 2.98 -3.59 4.17
C ASN A 55 3.61 -2.42 3.38
N ALA A 56 4.93 -2.43 3.24
CA ALA A 56 5.65 -1.38 2.53
C ALA A 56 5.45 -1.38 1.00
N TYR A 57 4.77 -2.36 0.42
CA TYR A 57 4.59 -2.44 -1.03
C TYR A 57 3.74 -1.28 -1.57
N SER A 58 2.71 -0.82 -0.85
CA SER A 58 1.88 0.31 -1.30
C SER A 58 2.67 1.61 -1.35
N ASP A 59 3.50 1.86 -0.33
CA ASP A 59 4.39 3.03 -0.27
C ASP A 59 5.47 2.96 -1.35
N ASN A 60 6.14 1.81 -1.49
CA ASN A 60 7.15 1.59 -2.52
C ASN A 60 6.60 1.76 -3.94
N PHE A 61 5.41 1.21 -4.23
CA PHE A 61 4.76 1.37 -5.51
C PHE A 61 4.42 2.84 -5.79
N PHE A 62 3.76 3.52 -4.83
CA PHE A 62 3.36 4.91 -4.99
C PHE A 62 4.57 5.83 -5.23
N MET A 63 5.62 5.72 -4.41
CA MET A 63 6.80 6.59 -4.51
C MET A 63 7.63 6.34 -5.77
N SER A 64 7.76 5.08 -6.20
CA SER A 64 8.43 4.75 -7.47
C SER A 64 7.60 5.20 -8.68
N TYR A 65 6.27 5.06 -8.63
CA TYR A 65 5.39 5.54 -9.70
C TYR A 65 5.46 7.07 -9.84
N TYR A 66 5.39 7.81 -8.73
CA TYR A 66 5.61 9.26 -8.72
C TYR A 66 6.98 9.63 -9.32
N THR A 67 8.04 8.95 -8.90
CA THR A 67 9.42 9.21 -9.38
C THR A 67 9.51 9.01 -10.89
N LEU A 68 8.95 7.91 -11.41
CA LEU A 68 8.94 7.60 -12.83
C LEU A 68 8.18 8.66 -13.63
N ILE A 69 7.04 9.12 -13.12
CA ILE A 69 6.27 10.22 -13.73
C ILE A 69 7.13 11.47 -13.81
N MET A 70 7.72 11.90 -12.70
CA MET A 70 8.52 13.12 -12.61
C MET A 70 9.73 13.12 -13.54
N GLN A 71 10.32 11.94 -13.80
CA GLN A 71 11.43 11.78 -14.74
C GLN A 71 11.03 11.91 -16.21
N ASN A 72 9.74 11.69 -16.54
CA ASN A 72 9.27 11.53 -17.92
C ASN A 72 8.20 12.56 -18.34
N ILE A 73 7.86 13.52 -17.49
CA ILE A 73 7.00 14.66 -17.83
C ILE A 73 7.81 15.94 -18.02
N LYS A 74 7.23 16.91 -18.72
CA LYS A 74 7.85 18.23 -18.93
C LYS A 74 7.90 19.01 -17.63
N ASP A 75 8.89 19.89 -17.49
CA ASP A 75 9.03 20.75 -16.31
C ASP A 75 7.79 21.61 -16.02
N SER A 76 7.08 22.04 -17.06
CA SER A 76 5.82 22.79 -16.92
C SER A 76 4.72 22.00 -16.22
N ASP A 77 4.76 20.68 -16.28
CA ASP A 77 3.69 19.81 -15.81
C ASP A 77 4.01 19.22 -14.42
N LYS A 78 5.29 19.29 -14.00
CA LYS A 78 5.77 18.84 -12.69
C LYS A 78 5.04 19.45 -11.49
N PRO A 79 4.68 20.76 -11.47
CA PRO A 79 3.98 21.35 -10.32
C PRO A 79 2.66 20.64 -9.96
N LYS A 80 1.92 20.12 -10.95
CA LYS A 80 0.67 19.39 -10.71
C LYS A 80 0.93 18.03 -10.05
N ALA A 81 1.90 17.28 -10.55
CA ALA A 81 2.29 16.00 -9.94
C ALA A 81 2.87 16.21 -8.52
N GLN A 82 3.64 17.29 -8.32
CA GLN A 82 4.16 17.70 -7.01
C GLN A 82 3.04 18.06 -6.01
N ALA A 83 1.96 18.70 -6.47
CA ALA A 83 0.82 18.98 -5.60
C ALA A 83 0.13 17.69 -5.13
N ILE A 84 -0.03 16.69 -6.01
CA ILE A 84 -0.65 15.39 -5.66
C ILE A 84 0.19 14.66 -4.60
N ILE A 85 1.51 14.58 -4.77
CA ILE A 85 2.39 13.95 -3.77
C ILE A 85 2.33 14.70 -2.43
N GLN A 86 2.38 16.04 -2.45
CA GLN A 86 2.32 16.83 -1.23
C GLN A 86 1.01 16.58 -0.47
N GLN A 87 -0.12 16.62 -1.17
CA GLN A 87 -1.44 16.36 -0.58
C GLN A 87 -1.54 14.92 -0.04
N THR A 88 -0.99 13.93 -0.75
CA THR A 88 -0.97 12.54 -0.29
C THR A 88 -0.16 12.40 1.00
N MET A 89 1.04 12.99 1.06
CA MET A 89 1.88 12.96 2.26
C MET A 89 1.24 13.72 3.43
N ASP A 90 0.60 14.86 3.17
CA ASP A 90 -0.12 15.62 4.19
C ASP A 90 -1.29 14.80 4.76
N ASN A 91 -2.04 14.10 3.91
CA ASN A 91 -3.13 13.22 4.35
C ASN A 91 -2.63 12.03 5.16
N ARG A 92 -1.52 11.41 4.74
CA ARG A 92 -0.85 10.35 5.52
C ARG A 92 -0.42 10.88 6.89
N ASN A 93 0.21 12.05 6.93
CA ASN A 93 0.72 12.64 8.16
C ASN A 93 -0.40 13.03 9.15
N LYS A 94 -1.61 13.32 8.67
CA LYS A 94 -2.79 13.52 9.55
C LYS A 94 -3.16 12.26 10.33
N ILE A 95 -2.91 11.05 9.79
CA ILE A 95 -3.11 9.79 10.52
C ILE A 95 -2.20 9.76 11.75
N GLY A 96 -1.03 10.38 11.69
CA GLY A 96 -0.14 10.57 12.84
C GLY A 96 -0.80 11.24 14.05
N LEU A 97 -1.78 12.12 13.84
CA LEU A 97 -2.55 12.74 14.93
C LEU A 97 -3.47 11.74 15.63
N VAL A 98 -4.05 10.81 14.87
CA VAL A 98 -4.88 9.73 15.42
C VAL A 98 -4.01 8.79 16.25
N ILE A 99 -2.86 8.39 15.72
CA ILE A 99 -1.88 7.56 16.43
C ILE A 99 -1.45 8.24 17.74
N GLN A 100 -1.11 9.53 17.71
CA GLN A 100 -0.76 10.29 18.92
C GLN A 100 -1.89 10.33 19.95
N SER A 101 -3.14 10.41 19.51
CA SER A 101 -4.30 10.37 20.41
C SER A 101 -4.44 8.99 21.07
N ILE A 102 -4.20 7.91 20.32
CA ILE A 102 -4.19 6.54 20.84
C ILE A 102 -3.04 6.35 21.83
N ASP A 103 -1.82 6.77 21.48
CA ASP A 103 -0.65 6.70 22.36
C ASP A 103 -0.92 7.40 23.71
N LYS A 104 -1.55 8.59 23.66
CA LYS A 104 -1.90 9.34 24.87
C LYS A 104 -2.95 8.60 25.71
N TYR A 105 -3.97 8.04 25.08
CA TYR A 105 -5.00 7.26 25.77
C TYR A 105 -4.40 6.03 26.47
N ILE A 106 -3.54 5.26 25.78
CA ILE A 106 -2.85 4.10 26.35
C ILE A 106 -2.00 4.55 27.55
N SER A 107 -1.22 5.63 27.41
CA SER A 107 -0.40 6.14 28.52
C SER A 107 -1.21 6.59 29.74
N GLU A 108 -2.43 7.10 29.53
CA GLU A 108 -3.35 7.44 30.63
C GLU A 108 -3.90 6.19 31.32
N ILE A 109 -4.24 5.13 30.56
CA ILE A 109 -4.65 3.83 31.11
C ILE A 109 -3.52 3.20 31.91
N GLU A 110 -2.29 3.19 31.38
CA GLU A 110 -1.11 2.65 32.08
C GLU A 110 -0.91 3.32 33.44
N LYS A 111 -1.01 4.65 33.51
CA LYS A 111 -0.93 5.39 34.78
C LYS A 111 -2.06 5.03 35.75
N GLN A 112 -3.27 4.79 35.25
CA GLN A 112 -4.39 4.38 36.11
C GLN A 112 -4.17 2.98 36.66
N ALA A 113 -3.72 2.04 35.80
CA ALA A 113 -3.39 0.67 36.17
C ALA A 113 -2.27 0.63 37.23
N ASP A 114 -1.21 1.43 37.07
CA ASP A 114 -0.11 1.56 38.03
C ASP A 114 -0.57 2.11 39.39
N ASN A 115 -1.64 2.91 39.42
CA ASN A 115 -2.26 3.41 40.65
C ASN A 115 -3.27 2.43 41.26
N GLY A 116 -3.38 1.22 40.73
CA GLY A 116 -4.23 0.15 41.25
C GLY A 116 -5.66 0.12 40.69
N ASP A 117 -5.93 0.81 39.57
CA ASP A 117 -7.23 0.73 38.90
C ASP A 117 -7.40 -0.64 38.19
N GLU A 118 -8.39 -1.41 38.63
CA GLU A 118 -8.65 -2.76 38.12
C GLU A 118 -9.25 -2.75 36.69
N GLU A 119 -10.02 -1.72 36.34
CA GLU A 119 -10.61 -1.58 35.01
C GLU A 119 -9.52 -1.28 33.98
N ALA A 120 -8.63 -0.33 34.29
CA ALA A 120 -7.47 -0.01 33.46
C ALA A 120 -6.55 -1.24 33.26
N ASN A 121 -6.29 -2.00 34.32
CA ASN A 121 -5.54 -3.27 34.23
C ASN A 121 -6.23 -4.30 33.32
N ASN A 122 -7.56 -4.40 33.38
CA ASN A 122 -8.31 -5.31 32.52
C ASN A 122 -8.22 -4.90 31.05
N ILE A 123 -8.30 -3.60 30.73
CA ILE A 123 -8.14 -3.10 29.36
C ILE A 123 -6.75 -3.43 28.81
N LEU A 124 -5.68 -3.15 29.56
CA LEU A 124 -4.32 -3.48 29.12
C LEU A 124 -4.11 -4.99 28.95
N ASN A 125 -4.74 -5.81 29.79
CA ASN A 125 -4.71 -7.27 29.62
C ASN A 125 -5.43 -7.73 28.35
N VAL A 126 -6.50 -7.06 27.92
CA VAL A 126 -7.17 -7.33 26.64
C VAL A 126 -6.24 -6.99 25.48
N TYR A 127 -5.59 -5.83 25.52
CA TYR A 127 -4.61 -5.40 24.50
C TYR A 127 -3.39 -6.32 24.45
N GLY A 128 -2.76 -6.62 25.58
CA GLY A 128 -1.58 -7.48 25.67
C GLY A 128 -1.84 -8.93 25.27
N ARG A 129 -3.10 -9.38 25.30
CA ARG A 129 -3.52 -10.70 24.78
C ARG A 129 -3.87 -10.68 23.29
N GLY A 130 -3.82 -9.53 22.62
CA GLY A 130 -4.21 -9.35 21.23
C GLY A 130 -5.71 -9.59 20.99
N LEU A 131 -6.55 -9.47 22.02
CA LEU A 131 -8.00 -9.61 21.89
C LEU A 131 -8.66 -8.35 21.29
N GLU A 132 -7.98 -7.22 21.44
CA GLU A 132 -8.29 -5.94 20.79
C GLU A 132 -6.96 -5.25 20.48
N ASP A 133 -6.88 -4.63 19.31
CA ASP A 133 -5.73 -3.80 18.92
C ASP A 133 -6.18 -2.33 18.91
N PRO A 134 -5.63 -1.47 19.80
CA PRO A 134 -6.01 -0.06 19.83
C PRO A 134 -5.61 0.69 18.54
N TYR A 135 -4.70 0.14 17.73
CA TYR A 135 -4.30 0.66 16.44
C TYR A 135 -4.99 -0.04 15.25
N LEU A 136 -6.03 -0.84 15.51
CA LEU A 136 -6.76 -1.56 14.48
C LEU A 136 -7.21 -0.61 13.36
N GLY A 137 -6.82 -0.94 12.13
CA GLY A 137 -7.19 -0.18 10.93
C GLY A 137 -6.23 0.96 10.56
N ILE A 138 -5.28 1.36 11.42
CA ILE A 138 -4.34 2.44 11.09
C ILE A 138 -3.48 2.09 9.87
N LEU A 139 -2.96 0.86 9.78
CA LEU A 139 -2.17 0.43 8.62
C LEU A 139 -3.02 0.45 7.34
N TYR A 140 -4.28 0.03 7.42
CA TYR A 140 -5.22 0.10 6.30
C TYR A 140 -5.49 1.55 5.87
N ASP A 141 -5.67 2.48 6.81
CA ASP A 141 -5.87 3.90 6.48
C ASP A 141 -4.64 4.50 5.76
N ILE A 142 -3.44 4.11 6.17
CA ILE A 142 -2.19 4.51 5.51
C ILE A 142 -2.15 3.98 4.07
N GLU A 143 -2.46 2.69 3.88
CA GLU A 143 -2.54 2.06 2.56
C GLU A 143 -3.59 2.72 1.64
N GLN A 144 -4.75 3.10 2.18
CA GLN A 144 -5.80 3.79 1.43
C GLN A 144 -5.33 5.18 0.95
N VAL A 145 -4.54 5.89 1.74
CA VAL A 145 -3.95 7.17 1.32
C VAL A 145 -3.02 6.96 0.12
N TYR A 146 -2.16 5.93 0.15
CA TYR A 146 -1.28 5.61 -0.97
C TYR A 146 -2.03 5.15 -2.22
N MET A 147 -3.09 4.36 -2.06
CA MET A 147 -3.98 3.97 -3.14
C MET A 147 -4.63 5.21 -3.78
N GLN A 148 -5.20 6.10 -2.98
CA GLN A 148 -5.82 7.32 -3.48
C GLN A 148 -4.82 8.22 -4.24
N GLY A 149 -3.64 8.46 -3.68
CA GLY A 149 -2.59 9.23 -4.35
C GLY A 149 -2.14 8.60 -5.67
N THR A 150 -2.08 7.27 -5.73
CA THR A 150 -1.75 6.52 -6.97
C THR A 150 -2.83 6.70 -8.04
N LEU A 151 -4.10 6.70 -7.66
CA LEU A 151 -5.23 6.93 -8.57
C LEU A 151 -5.26 8.37 -9.08
N GLU A 152 -4.94 9.34 -8.24
CA GLU A 152 -4.83 10.75 -8.62
C GLU A 152 -3.68 10.99 -9.60
N LEU A 153 -2.49 10.42 -9.34
CA LEU A 153 -1.37 10.45 -10.28
C LEU A 153 -1.72 9.79 -11.62
N THR A 154 -2.46 8.68 -11.57
CA THR A 154 -2.93 7.98 -12.76
C THR A 154 -3.91 8.85 -13.55
N GLN A 155 -4.88 9.47 -12.88
CA GLN A 155 -5.83 10.35 -13.55
C GLN A 155 -5.11 11.55 -14.17
N TYR A 156 -4.16 12.15 -13.45
CA TYR A 156 -3.30 13.19 -13.98
C TYR A 156 -2.55 12.75 -15.26
N LEU A 157 -1.94 11.56 -15.26
CA LEU A 157 -1.27 11.03 -16.45
C LEU A 157 -2.24 10.83 -17.60
N LEU A 158 -3.41 10.24 -17.35
CA LEU A 158 -4.40 10.01 -18.40
C LEU A 158 -4.87 11.32 -19.05
N ASP A 159 -4.98 12.39 -18.28
CA ASP A 159 -5.42 13.70 -18.78
C ASP A 159 -4.32 14.51 -19.48
N ASN A 160 -3.07 14.39 -19.03
CA ASN A 160 -1.98 15.28 -19.48
C ASN A 160 -0.91 14.57 -20.30
N ASN A 161 -0.71 13.26 -20.10
CA ASN A 161 0.32 12.46 -20.78
C ASN A 161 -0.07 10.97 -20.86
N ASN A 162 -1.18 10.68 -21.55
CA ASN A 162 -1.68 9.31 -21.69
C ASN A 162 -0.65 8.39 -22.40
N GLU A 163 0.21 8.94 -23.24
CA GLU A 163 1.27 8.15 -23.88
C GLU A 163 2.27 7.59 -22.84
N LEU A 164 2.68 8.38 -21.86
CA LEU A 164 3.52 7.91 -20.77
C LEU A 164 2.82 6.78 -19.98
N PHE A 165 1.53 6.93 -19.65
CA PHE A 165 0.77 5.84 -19.02
C PHE A 165 0.82 4.56 -19.86
N MET A 166 0.64 4.67 -21.17
CA MET A 166 0.68 3.53 -22.08
C MET A 166 2.06 2.86 -22.16
N ARG A 167 3.15 3.64 -22.01
CA ARG A 167 4.52 3.11 -21.97
C ARG A 167 4.81 2.39 -20.65
N ILE A 168 4.33 2.95 -19.53
CA ILE A 168 4.46 2.33 -18.19
C ILE A 168 3.72 0.98 -18.17
N PHE A 169 2.47 0.97 -18.62
CA PHE A 169 1.62 -0.22 -18.63
C PHE A 169 1.52 -0.82 -20.05
N ILE A 170 2.65 -1.09 -20.69
CA ILE A 170 2.69 -1.59 -22.08
C ILE A 170 1.92 -2.90 -22.26
N ASN A 171 1.98 -3.79 -21.27
CA ASN A 171 1.26 -5.06 -21.22
C ASN A 171 -0.13 -4.94 -20.58
N LYS A 172 -0.74 -3.74 -20.52
CA LYS A 172 -2.04 -3.53 -19.85
C LYS A 172 -3.15 -4.47 -20.29
N LYS A 173 -3.14 -4.94 -21.54
CA LYS A 173 -4.12 -5.92 -22.02
C LYS A 173 -3.93 -7.27 -21.32
N LYS A 174 -2.69 -7.78 -21.26
CA LYS A 174 -2.34 -9.00 -20.50
C LYS A 174 -2.78 -8.85 -19.05
N TYR A 175 -2.47 -7.71 -18.42
CA TYR A 175 -2.87 -7.48 -17.03
C TYR A 175 -4.40 -7.45 -16.89
N ASN A 176 -5.12 -6.68 -17.72
CA ASN A 176 -6.59 -6.67 -17.71
C ASN A 176 -7.22 -8.05 -17.93
N ASP A 177 -6.66 -8.84 -18.85
CA ASP A 177 -7.16 -10.18 -19.14
C ASP A 177 -6.93 -11.13 -17.96
N LEU A 178 -5.76 -11.05 -17.30
CA LEU A 178 -5.49 -11.74 -16.04
C LEU A 178 -6.49 -11.29 -14.97
N PHE A 179 -6.67 -9.98 -14.78
CA PHE A 179 -7.59 -9.42 -13.79
C PHE A 179 -9.02 -9.87 -13.99
N ASN A 180 -9.56 -9.80 -15.21
CA ASN A 180 -10.93 -10.21 -15.49
C ASN A 180 -11.13 -11.71 -15.26
N ARG A 181 -10.14 -12.53 -15.64
CA ARG A 181 -10.18 -13.97 -15.36
C ARG A 181 -10.19 -14.24 -13.86
N GLU A 182 -9.30 -13.62 -13.09
CA GLU A 182 -9.27 -13.79 -11.64
C GLU A 182 -10.55 -13.23 -10.99
N GLN A 183 -11.11 -12.13 -11.48
CA GLN A 183 -12.35 -11.54 -10.97
C GLN A 183 -13.58 -12.44 -11.22
N ASP A 184 -13.74 -12.95 -12.44
CA ASP A 184 -14.86 -13.84 -12.79
C ASP A 184 -14.78 -15.15 -11.99
N GLU A 185 -13.57 -15.67 -11.80
CA GLU A 185 -13.35 -16.85 -10.96
C GLU A 185 -13.58 -16.56 -9.47
N LEU A 186 -13.13 -15.40 -8.95
CA LEU A 186 -13.38 -14.98 -7.55
C LEU A 186 -14.87 -14.74 -7.27
N LEU A 187 -15.62 -14.19 -8.22
CA LEU A 187 -17.08 -14.03 -8.09
C LEU A 187 -17.76 -15.41 -8.06
N THR A 188 -17.33 -16.33 -8.91
CA THR A 188 -17.82 -17.72 -8.94
C THR A 188 -17.45 -18.49 -7.66
N GLU A 189 -16.30 -18.19 -7.04
CA GLU A 189 -15.83 -18.82 -5.81
C GLU A 189 -16.44 -18.18 -4.55
N ARG A 190 -16.73 -16.87 -4.54
CA ARG A 190 -17.52 -16.21 -3.48
C ARG A 190 -18.95 -16.74 -3.40
N GLU A 191 -19.52 -17.13 -4.54
CA GLU A 191 -20.77 -17.90 -4.59
C GLU A 191 -20.63 -19.29 -3.95
N LYS A 192 -19.42 -19.90 -3.97
CA LYS A 192 -19.09 -21.14 -3.24
C LYS A 192 -18.72 -20.91 -1.76
N GLU A 193 -18.16 -19.77 -1.38
CA GLU A 193 -17.90 -19.39 0.03
C GLU A 193 -19.19 -19.24 0.84
N ARG A 194 -20.29 -18.81 0.22
CA ARG A 194 -21.63 -18.92 0.83
C ARG A 194 -22.01 -20.36 1.21
N ASN A 195 -21.32 -21.36 0.64
CA ASN A 195 -21.42 -22.78 0.97
C ASN A 195 -20.19 -23.32 1.76
N GLY A 196 -19.34 -22.44 2.31
CA GLY A 196 -18.32 -22.80 3.32
C GLY A 196 -16.93 -23.18 2.81
N THR A 197 -16.51 -22.79 1.60
CA THR A 197 -15.16 -23.08 1.06
C THR A 197 -14.33 -21.79 0.95
N LEU A 198 -13.26 -21.64 1.74
CA LEU A 198 -12.36 -20.47 1.77
C LEU A 198 -11.73 -20.15 0.40
N ILE A 199 -11.65 -18.86 0.04
CA ILE A 199 -10.86 -18.35 -1.09
C ILE A 199 -9.38 -18.73 -0.94
N ASP A 200 -8.82 -19.31 -1.99
CA ASP A 200 -7.41 -19.68 -2.07
C ASP A 200 -6.52 -18.48 -2.41
N GLY A 201 -5.53 -18.19 -1.57
CA GLY A 201 -4.56 -17.11 -1.74
C GLY A 201 -3.65 -17.28 -2.97
N GLU A 202 -3.65 -18.46 -3.60
CA GLU A 202 -2.84 -18.77 -4.79
C GLU A 202 -3.14 -17.91 -6.02
N LYS A 203 -4.38 -17.40 -6.16
CA LYS A 203 -4.79 -16.60 -7.33
C LYS A 203 -4.24 -15.17 -7.30
N PHE A 204 -4.21 -14.55 -6.12
CA PHE A 204 -3.61 -13.23 -5.89
C PHE A 204 -2.12 -13.20 -6.26
N ILE A 205 -1.45 -14.33 -6.02
CA ILE A 205 -0.06 -14.57 -6.37
C ILE A 205 0.18 -14.51 -7.88
N ILE A 206 -0.73 -14.99 -8.74
CA ILE A 206 -0.49 -15.11 -10.19
C ILE A 206 -0.30 -13.74 -10.85
N LEU A 207 -1.17 -12.78 -10.54
CA LEU A 207 -1.05 -11.42 -11.05
C LEU A 207 0.28 -10.81 -10.61
N LEU A 208 0.56 -10.81 -9.30
CA LEU A 208 1.77 -10.19 -8.75
C LEU A 208 3.03 -10.84 -9.32
N THR A 209 3.00 -12.16 -9.52
CA THR A 209 4.06 -12.91 -10.22
C THR A 209 4.22 -12.44 -11.66
N ALA A 210 3.14 -12.25 -12.39
CA ALA A 210 3.20 -11.76 -13.76
C ALA A 210 3.78 -10.33 -13.85
N LEU A 211 3.42 -9.45 -12.91
CA LEU A 211 3.96 -8.09 -12.84
C LEU A 211 5.47 -8.09 -12.53
N TYR A 212 5.90 -8.96 -11.62
CA TYR A 212 7.32 -9.16 -11.30
C TYR A 212 8.10 -9.73 -12.49
N GLN A 213 7.60 -10.80 -13.12
CA GLN A 213 8.22 -11.45 -14.27
C GLN A 213 8.31 -10.53 -15.50
N ASP A 214 7.32 -9.65 -15.68
CA ASP A 214 7.32 -8.66 -16.76
C ASP A 214 8.24 -7.45 -16.46
N ASN A 215 8.96 -7.44 -15.33
CA ASN A 215 9.76 -6.32 -14.84
C ASN A 215 8.94 -5.01 -14.73
N LEU A 216 7.65 -5.12 -14.41
CA LEU A 216 6.85 -3.95 -14.06
C LEU A 216 7.25 -3.49 -12.65
N ILE A 217 7.31 -4.44 -11.73
CA ILE A 217 7.66 -4.23 -10.32
C ILE A 217 8.82 -5.14 -9.90
N ASP A 218 9.61 -4.71 -8.92
CA ASP A 218 10.64 -5.55 -8.29
C ASP A 218 10.13 -6.28 -7.04
N LYS A 219 11.03 -7.02 -6.38
CA LYS A 219 10.74 -7.78 -5.15
C LYS A 219 10.37 -6.91 -3.94
N THR A 220 10.56 -5.59 -4.03
CA THR A 220 10.17 -4.61 -3.01
C THR A 220 8.85 -3.92 -3.35
N GLY A 221 8.19 -4.32 -4.45
CA GLY A 221 6.97 -3.71 -4.95
C GLY A 221 7.19 -2.39 -5.68
N ARG A 222 8.44 -1.98 -5.92
CA ARG A 222 8.74 -0.74 -6.65
C ARG A 222 8.52 -0.93 -8.13
N LEU A 223 7.91 0.07 -8.77
CA LEU A 223 7.82 0.17 -10.22
C LEU A 223 9.23 0.41 -10.80
N ILE A 224 9.70 -0.48 -11.68
CA ILE A 224 11.06 -0.47 -12.26
C ILE A 224 11.08 -0.35 -13.79
N VAL A 225 9.95 0.06 -14.38
CA VAL A 225 9.80 0.16 -15.83
C VAL A 225 10.80 1.16 -16.42
N LYS A 226 11.52 0.72 -17.45
CA LYS A 226 12.33 1.62 -18.29
C LYS A 226 11.43 2.24 -19.34
N VAL A 227 11.18 3.54 -19.23
CA VAL A 227 10.49 4.31 -20.28
C VAL A 227 11.55 4.77 -21.27
N ASP A 228 11.72 4.03 -22.36
CA ASP A 228 12.67 4.43 -23.40
C ASP A 228 12.27 5.80 -23.97
N SER A 229 13.21 6.75 -23.92
CA SER A 229 13.11 8.04 -24.60
C SER A 229 13.25 7.79 -26.10
N LYS A 230 12.13 7.59 -26.79
CA LYS A 230 12.09 7.80 -28.24
C LYS A 230 12.26 9.27 -28.56
#